data_AF-A0A182J9D1-F1
#
_entry.id   AF-A0A182J9D1-F1
#
_cell.length_a   1.000
_cell.length_b   1.000
_cell.length_c   1.000
_cell.angle_alpha   90.00
_cell.angle_beta   90.00
_cell.angle_gamma   90.00
#
_symmetry.space_group_name_H-M   'P 1'
#
loop_
_entity.id
_entity.type
_entity.pdbx_description
1 polymer ?
#
loop_
_entity_poly.entity_id
_entity_poly.type
_entity_poly.pdbx_seq_one_letter_code
_entity_poly.pdbx_strand_id
1 'polypeptide(L)'
;MYSWRRASTIRLLLLLLTLAAILPSGQSQQRTRKPPASRHCTVTEDEFDSLVALLEDIEQEPTEGSEEDDETVEEPESSGQSTQCTRELARLRKSIRGLQESYHRLKESTVDSREYQLRKNRYEQQKGDLGAKLARLESQINSKHRSQINTLKRKIKDLEKQLNASVTELEKQRQQNVDHFINLVASQVNAGQQQSAANNFQKLMKYSTDPYAEIVKRVNVDWNMITFLRYVDFQHTPIAGYEALVDAMIARKSLRSWEALELLKHIQSILLARDGQQQQRAVALLKKFKMNAN
;
A
#
# COMPACT_ATOMS: atom_id res chain seq x y z
N MET A 1 -61.54 46.50 14.19
CA MET A 1 -62.02 45.83 12.96
C MET A 1 -61.28 44.50 12.82
N TYR A 2 -62.04 43.40 12.70
CA TYR A 2 -61.66 41.99 12.38
C TYR A 2 -60.48 41.38 13.15
N SER A 3 -60.63 40.61 14.23
CA SER A 3 -61.35 39.33 14.43
C SER A 3 -60.86 38.16 13.56
N TRP A 4 -60.53 37.05 14.25
CA TRP A 4 -60.49 35.65 13.80
C TRP A 4 -59.17 35.13 13.19
N ARG A 5 -58.42 34.34 13.98
CA ARG A 5 -58.50 32.85 14.00
C ARG A 5 -57.44 32.29 14.98
N ARG A 6 -57.88 32.03 16.22
CA ARG A 6 -57.33 30.95 17.05
C ARG A 6 -57.92 29.62 16.56
N ALA A 7 -57.25 28.53 16.94
CA ALA A 7 -57.73 27.15 16.89
C ALA A 7 -57.62 26.42 15.53
N SER A 8 -56.42 25.93 15.22
CA SER A 8 -56.27 24.83 14.26
C SER A 8 -55.08 23.90 14.51
N THR A 9 -54.56 23.85 15.74
CA THR A 9 -53.43 22.97 16.10
C THR A 9 -53.76 21.93 17.18
N ILE A 10 -55.00 21.88 17.67
CA ILE A 10 -55.45 20.90 18.69
C ILE A 10 -56.43 19.86 18.10
N ARG A 11 -56.80 19.96 16.81
CA ARG A 11 -57.66 18.97 16.11
C ARG A 11 -56.91 17.92 15.29
N LEU A 12 -55.57 17.96 15.25
CA LEU A 12 -54.76 16.96 14.55
C LEU A 12 -54.28 15.82 15.47
N LEU A 13 -54.33 16.03 16.79
CA LEU A 13 -53.85 15.07 17.81
C LEU A 13 -54.95 14.15 18.38
N LEU A 14 -56.22 14.36 18.01
CA LEU A 14 -57.36 13.54 18.44
C LEU A 14 -57.95 12.66 17.33
N LEU A 15 -57.36 12.67 16.12
CA LEU A 15 -57.74 11.82 14.99
C LEU A 15 -56.88 10.54 14.87
N LEU A 16 -55.91 10.35 15.77
CA LEU A 16 -55.01 9.19 15.81
C LEU A 16 -55.37 8.12 16.86
N LEU A 17 -56.53 8.23 17.53
CA LEU A 17 -56.86 7.33 18.65
C LEU A 17 -58.29 6.74 18.67
N THR A 18 -59.09 6.90 17.61
CA THR A 18 -60.47 6.35 17.57
C THR A 18 -60.85 5.70 16.25
N LEU A 19 -59.98 4.86 15.68
CA LEU A 19 -60.39 3.89 14.64
C LEU A 19 -59.88 2.47 14.95
N ALA A 20 -59.77 2.15 16.25
CA ALA A 20 -59.71 0.79 16.77
C ALA A 20 -61.08 0.40 17.35
N ALA A 21 -62.12 0.47 16.52
CA ALA A 21 -63.43 -0.14 16.76
C ALA A 21 -64.26 0.04 15.49
N ILE A 22 -64.32 -0.99 14.66
CA ILE A 22 -65.48 -1.48 13.89
C ILE A 22 -64.91 -2.61 13.02
N LEU A 23 -65.00 -3.84 13.54
CA LEU A 23 -65.07 -5.04 12.73
C LEU A 23 -66.41 -5.02 11.96
N PRO A 24 -66.44 -5.58 10.75
CA PRO A 24 -67.47 -6.57 10.50
C PRO A 24 -66.89 -7.91 10.07
N SER A 25 -67.40 -8.94 10.72
CA SER A 25 -67.30 -10.35 10.35
C SER A 25 -68.08 -10.60 9.05
N GLY A 26 -67.49 -11.32 8.10
CA GLY A 26 -68.17 -11.80 6.90
C GLY A 26 -67.25 -12.68 6.06
N GLN A 27 -67.55 -13.99 6.02
CA GLN A 27 -66.78 -15.03 5.34
C GLN A 27 -66.72 -14.83 3.82
N SER A 28 -65.54 -15.01 3.23
CA SER A 28 -65.37 -15.68 1.93
C SER A 28 -63.92 -16.13 1.75
N GLN A 29 -63.74 -17.45 1.59
CA GLN A 29 -62.48 -18.07 1.21
C GLN A 29 -62.12 -17.65 -0.21
N GLN A 30 -61.08 -16.84 -0.37
CA GLN A 30 -60.32 -16.81 -1.62
C GLN A 30 -58.86 -16.49 -1.32
N ARG A 31 -57.99 -17.45 -1.64
CA ARG A 31 -56.53 -17.33 -1.66
C ARG A 31 -56.12 -16.09 -2.45
N THR A 32 -55.84 -14.99 -1.77
CA THR A 32 -55.08 -13.87 -2.32
C THR A 32 -53.70 -13.86 -1.66
N ARG A 33 -52.68 -14.24 -2.44
CA ARG A 33 -51.26 -14.05 -2.16
C ARG A 33 -51.04 -12.70 -1.47
N LYS A 34 -50.47 -12.70 -0.26
CA LYS A 34 -49.81 -11.50 0.28
C LYS A 34 -48.84 -10.98 -0.77
N PRO A 35 -48.80 -9.67 -1.08
CA PRO A 35 -47.68 -9.12 -1.83
C PRO A 35 -46.40 -9.41 -1.02
N PRO A 36 -45.29 -9.80 -1.66
CA PRO A 36 -44.05 -10.03 -0.94
C PRO A 36 -43.68 -8.73 -0.23
N ALA A 37 -43.54 -8.79 1.10
CA ALA A 37 -42.96 -7.71 1.87
C ALA A 37 -41.63 -7.34 1.20
N SER A 38 -41.48 -6.08 0.81
CA SER A 38 -40.28 -5.57 0.20
C SER A 38 -39.14 -5.64 1.23
N ARG A 39 -38.42 -6.77 1.24
CA ARG A 39 -37.30 -7.07 2.12
C ARG A 39 -36.10 -6.25 1.67
N HIS A 40 -35.97 -5.06 2.24
CA HIS A 40 -34.86 -4.15 1.98
C HIS A 40 -33.71 -4.43 2.95
N CYS A 41 -32.47 -4.27 2.47
CA CYS A 41 -31.30 -4.19 3.34
C CYS A 41 -31.51 -3.05 4.35
N THR A 42 -31.53 -3.38 5.64
CA THR A 42 -31.51 -2.41 6.73
C THR A 42 -30.14 -2.46 7.38
N VAL A 43 -29.27 -1.52 7.03
CA VAL A 43 -28.05 -1.24 7.79
C VAL A 43 -28.50 -0.60 9.10
N THR A 44 -28.16 -1.20 10.25
CA THR A 44 -28.44 -0.58 11.54
C THR A 44 -27.49 0.60 11.74
N GLU A 45 -27.95 1.64 12.44
CA GLU A 45 -27.17 2.85 12.72
C GLU A 45 -25.85 2.49 13.47
N ASP A 46 -25.90 1.49 14.35
CA ASP A 46 -24.75 0.99 15.11
C ASP A 46 -23.69 0.27 14.24
N GLU A 47 -24.11 -0.52 13.24
CA GLU A 47 -23.17 -1.17 12.29
C GLU A 47 -22.48 -0.13 11.40
N PHE A 48 -23.22 0.91 11.04
CA PHE A 48 -22.72 2.03 10.26
C PHE A 48 -21.71 2.85 11.06
N ASP A 49 -22.06 3.22 12.30
CA ASP A 49 -21.19 4.01 13.18
C ASP A 49 -19.93 3.24 13.58
N SER A 50 -20.02 1.91 13.71
CA SER A 50 -18.84 1.06 13.93
C SER A 50 -17.91 1.01 12.72
N LEU A 51 -18.43 1.00 11.50
CA LEU A 51 -17.65 1.11 10.25
C LEU A 51 -17.03 2.50 10.11
N VAL A 52 -17.78 3.53 10.49
CA VAL A 52 -17.33 4.91 10.52
C VAL A 52 -16.16 5.10 11.50
N ALA A 53 -16.25 4.55 12.72
CA ALA A 53 -15.21 4.65 13.73
C ALA A 53 -13.90 3.94 13.30
N LEU A 54 -14.02 2.79 12.63
CA LEU A 54 -12.89 2.09 12.00
C LEU A 54 -12.19 2.91 10.91
N LEU A 55 -12.86 3.91 10.34
CA LEU A 55 -12.37 4.75 9.26
C LEU A 55 -11.83 6.11 9.74
N GLU A 56 -12.00 6.46 11.01
CA GLU A 56 -11.65 7.79 11.53
C GLU A 56 -10.17 7.94 11.87
N ASP A 57 -9.44 6.84 12.10
CA ASP A 57 -7.99 6.91 12.31
C ASP A 57 -7.27 5.66 11.75
N ILE A 58 -6.36 5.91 10.81
CA ILE A 58 -5.54 4.89 10.15
C ILE A 58 -4.17 4.78 10.81
N GLU A 59 -3.77 5.81 11.56
CA GLU A 59 -2.55 5.80 12.35
C GLU A 59 -2.73 5.04 13.66
N GLN A 60 -3.97 4.82 14.09
CA GLN A 60 -4.28 3.97 15.22
C GLN A 60 -3.75 2.55 14.95
N GLU A 61 -2.92 2.05 15.87
CA GLU A 61 -2.36 0.70 15.77
C GLU A 61 -3.51 -0.33 15.76
N PRO A 62 -3.43 -1.34 14.87
CA PRO A 62 -4.43 -2.39 14.84
C PRO A 62 -4.42 -3.08 16.20
N THR A 63 -5.60 -3.18 16.83
CA THR A 63 -5.72 -3.79 18.14
C THR A 63 -5.37 -5.27 18.02
N GLU A 64 -4.24 -5.69 18.59
CA GLU A 64 -3.88 -7.10 18.70
C GLU A 64 -4.97 -7.82 19.49
N GLY A 65 -5.68 -8.76 18.85
CA GLY A 65 -6.65 -9.62 19.53
C GLY A 65 -8.11 -9.46 19.14
N SER A 66 -8.47 -8.73 18.08
CA SER A 66 -9.80 -8.89 17.46
C SER A 66 -9.84 -10.17 16.60
N GLU A 67 -9.59 -11.32 17.22
CA GLU A 67 -10.14 -12.60 16.77
C GLU A 67 -11.67 -12.49 16.91
N GLU A 68 -12.31 -11.78 15.98
CA GLU A 68 -13.71 -12.05 15.71
C GLU A 68 -13.70 -13.44 15.09
N ASP A 69 -14.06 -14.41 15.95
CA ASP A 69 -14.23 -15.82 15.66
C ASP A 69 -14.60 -16.06 14.20
N ASP A 70 -13.90 -17.02 13.60
CA ASP A 70 -14.30 -17.68 12.38
C ASP A 70 -15.60 -18.46 12.70
N GLU A 71 -16.71 -17.74 12.92
CA GLU A 71 -18.03 -18.32 12.91
C GLU A 71 -18.27 -18.78 11.47
N THR A 72 -17.90 -20.04 11.22
CA THR A 72 -18.66 -20.94 10.36
C THR A 72 -20.12 -20.89 10.82
N VAL A 73 -20.85 -19.88 10.35
CA VAL A 73 -22.30 -19.78 10.52
C VAL A 73 -22.90 -20.92 9.71
N GLU A 74 -23.20 -22.03 10.39
CA GLU A 74 -24.08 -23.06 9.85
C GLU A 74 -25.43 -22.42 9.48
N GLU A 75 -25.91 -22.79 8.30
CA GLU A 75 -27.03 -22.17 7.62
C GLU A 75 -28.36 -22.35 8.37
N PRO A 76 -29.18 -21.29 8.47
CA PRO A 76 -30.62 -21.42 8.38
C PRO A 76 -31.04 -21.08 6.95
N GLU A 77 -31.56 -22.07 6.24
CA GLU A 77 -32.29 -21.90 4.98
C GLU A 77 -33.59 -21.09 5.22
N SER A 78 -33.50 -19.76 5.35
CA SER A 78 -34.67 -18.90 5.26
C SER A 78 -34.34 -17.41 5.02
N SER A 79 -34.81 -16.91 3.88
CA SER A 79 -35.16 -15.51 3.57
C SER A 79 -34.05 -14.46 3.33
N GLY A 80 -33.68 -14.31 2.04
CA GLY A 80 -33.84 -13.10 1.22
C GLY A 80 -33.21 -11.76 1.65
N GLN A 81 -32.15 -11.37 0.92
CA GLN A 81 -31.60 -10.01 0.72
C GLN A 81 -31.08 -9.21 1.95
N SER A 82 -31.69 -9.29 3.14
CA SER A 82 -31.16 -8.62 4.34
C SER A 82 -29.88 -9.29 4.85
N THR A 83 -29.84 -10.62 4.87
CA THR A 83 -28.65 -11.43 5.21
C THR A 83 -27.49 -11.22 4.25
N GLN A 84 -27.76 -10.85 2.99
CA GLN A 84 -26.73 -10.57 2.00
C GLN A 84 -26.02 -9.24 2.27
N CYS A 85 -26.76 -8.23 2.75
CA CYS A 85 -26.21 -6.91 3.02
C CYS A 85 -25.30 -6.88 4.26
N THR A 86 -25.72 -7.52 5.35
CA THR A 86 -24.91 -7.69 6.56
C THR A 86 -23.60 -8.44 6.26
N ARG A 87 -23.64 -9.47 5.40
CA ARG A 87 -22.43 -10.17 4.94
C ARG A 87 -21.49 -9.27 4.15
N GLU A 88 -22.00 -8.42 3.27
CA GLU A 88 -21.16 -7.50 2.49
C GLU A 88 -20.55 -6.40 3.37
N LEU A 89 -21.26 -5.92 4.39
CA LEU A 89 -20.73 -4.99 5.39
C LEU A 89 -19.65 -5.62 6.26
N ALA A 90 -19.83 -6.86 6.71
CA ALA A 90 -18.80 -7.62 7.44
C ALA A 90 -17.54 -7.83 6.58
N ARG A 91 -17.72 -8.14 5.30
CA ARG A 91 -16.60 -8.24 4.33
C ARG A 91 -15.89 -6.90 4.15
N LEU A 92 -16.63 -5.79 4.13
CA LEU A 92 -16.06 -4.45 4.02
C LEU A 92 -15.22 -4.11 5.26
N ARG A 93 -15.74 -4.40 6.47
CA ARG A 93 -15.04 -4.23 7.75
C ARG A 93 -13.72 -4.99 7.78
N LYS A 94 -13.73 -6.27 7.39
CA LYS A 94 -12.52 -7.11 7.30
C LYS A 94 -11.51 -6.56 6.29
N SER A 95 -12.00 -6.00 5.18
CA SER A 95 -11.15 -5.41 4.14
C SER A 95 -10.48 -4.12 4.61
N ILE A 96 -11.18 -3.29 5.38
CA ILE A 96 -10.63 -2.05 5.98
C ILE A 96 -9.54 -2.40 7.01
N ARG A 97 -9.80 -3.34 7.93
CA ARG A 97 -8.78 -3.81 8.89
C ARG A 97 -7.54 -4.36 8.20
N GLY A 98 -7.72 -5.22 7.18
CA GLY A 98 -6.60 -5.77 6.42
C GLY A 98 -5.77 -4.71 5.68
N LEU A 99 -6.42 -3.63 5.22
CA LEU A 99 -5.73 -2.50 4.60
C LEU A 99 -4.91 -1.69 5.63
N GLN A 100 -5.47 -1.44 6.82
CA GLN A 100 -4.77 -0.80 7.93
C GLN A 100 -3.54 -1.61 8.38
N GLU A 101 -3.70 -2.92 8.58
CA GLU A 101 -2.58 -3.81 8.92
C GLU A 101 -1.48 -3.79 7.85
N SER A 102 -1.87 -3.84 6.58
CA SER A 102 -0.90 -3.83 5.48
C SER A 102 -0.18 -2.48 5.36
N TYR A 103 -0.84 -1.37 5.70
CA TYR A 103 -0.21 -0.07 5.82
C TYR A 103 0.80 -0.02 6.98
N HIS A 104 0.45 -0.50 8.17
CA HIS A 104 1.38 -0.55 9.31
C HIS A 104 2.60 -1.42 9.02
N ARG A 105 2.41 -2.58 8.39
CA ARG A 105 3.52 -3.41 7.91
C ARG A 105 4.38 -2.71 6.85
N LEU A 106 3.79 -1.85 6.01
CA LEU A 106 4.54 -1.06 5.02
C LEU A 106 5.38 0.05 5.69
N LYS A 107 4.89 0.60 6.81
CA LYS A 107 5.55 1.67 7.60
C LYS A 107 6.76 1.18 8.39
N GLU A 108 6.88 -0.12 8.64
CA GLU A 108 8.03 -0.70 9.36
C GLU A 108 9.38 -0.26 8.75
N SER A 109 10.22 0.36 9.58
CA SER A 109 11.47 1.01 9.15
C SER A 109 12.62 0.05 8.84
N THR A 110 12.47 -1.23 9.17
CA THR A 110 13.50 -2.27 9.04
C THR A 110 13.49 -2.98 7.68
N VAL A 111 12.52 -2.66 6.83
CA VAL A 111 12.24 -3.41 5.59
C VAL A 111 13.18 -2.99 4.45
N ASP A 112 13.82 -3.99 3.82
CA ASP A 112 14.66 -3.79 2.65
C ASP A 112 13.87 -3.32 1.42
N SER A 113 14.56 -2.86 0.38
CA SER A 113 13.92 -2.26 -0.80
C SER A 113 13.01 -3.24 -1.55
N ARG A 114 13.33 -4.54 -1.59
CA ARG A 114 12.55 -5.52 -2.36
C ARG A 114 11.30 -5.89 -1.58
N GLU A 115 11.44 -6.18 -0.30
CA GLU A 115 10.34 -6.47 0.59
C GLU A 115 9.38 -5.27 0.69
N TYR A 116 9.91 -4.05 0.72
CA TYR A 116 9.09 -2.84 0.67
C TYR A 116 8.21 -2.79 -0.58
N GLN A 117 8.76 -3.09 -1.77
CA GLN A 117 7.98 -3.09 -3.01
C GLN A 117 6.92 -4.20 -3.02
N LEU A 118 7.23 -5.39 -2.49
CA LEU A 118 6.25 -6.47 -2.35
C LEU A 118 5.08 -6.05 -1.43
N ARG A 119 5.39 -5.45 -0.28
CA ARG A 119 4.39 -4.94 0.66
C ARG A 119 3.56 -3.81 0.03
N LYS A 120 4.19 -2.90 -0.71
CA LYS A 120 3.50 -1.83 -1.45
C LYS A 120 2.51 -2.40 -2.46
N ASN A 121 2.94 -3.35 -3.29
CA ASN A 121 2.07 -3.98 -4.29
C ASN A 121 0.88 -4.68 -3.64
N ARG A 122 1.10 -5.38 -2.53
CA ARG A 122 0.01 -6.03 -1.76
C ARG A 122 -0.97 -4.98 -1.22
N TYR A 123 -0.45 -3.90 -0.65
CA TYR A 123 -1.26 -2.79 -0.16
C TYR A 123 -2.09 -2.15 -1.30
N GLU A 124 -1.49 -1.90 -2.47
CA GLU A 124 -2.19 -1.35 -3.63
C GLU A 124 -3.29 -2.29 -4.16
N GLN A 125 -3.03 -3.61 -4.17
CA GLN A 125 -4.02 -4.61 -4.54
C GLN A 125 -5.22 -4.60 -3.58
N GLN A 126 -4.97 -4.62 -2.26
CA GLN A 126 -6.03 -4.60 -1.26
C GLN A 126 -6.87 -3.32 -1.33
N LYS A 127 -6.22 -2.18 -1.62
CA LYS A 127 -6.91 -0.91 -1.89
C LYS A 127 -7.84 -1.02 -3.11
N GLY A 128 -7.37 -1.61 -4.20
CA GLY A 128 -8.19 -1.88 -5.39
C GLY A 128 -9.39 -2.78 -5.09
N ASP A 129 -9.17 -3.85 -4.33
CA ASP A 129 -10.22 -4.77 -3.91
C ASP A 129 -11.29 -4.10 -3.03
N LEU A 130 -10.87 -3.19 -2.13
CA LEU A 130 -11.79 -2.40 -1.31
C LEU A 130 -12.68 -1.51 -2.18
N GLY A 131 -12.10 -0.81 -3.15
CA GLY A 131 -12.84 0.00 -4.13
C GLY A 131 -13.86 -0.82 -4.94
N ALA A 132 -13.49 -2.02 -5.38
CA ALA A 132 -14.39 -2.92 -6.12
C ALA A 132 -15.56 -3.44 -5.26
N LYS A 133 -15.29 -3.82 -4.00
CA LYS A 133 -16.32 -4.24 -3.03
C LYS A 133 -17.32 -3.12 -2.76
N LEU A 134 -16.85 -1.87 -2.69
CA LEU A 134 -17.72 -0.71 -2.52
C LEU A 134 -18.61 -0.45 -3.73
N ALA A 135 -18.07 -0.51 -4.94
CA ALA A 135 -18.84 -0.37 -6.16
C ALA A 135 -19.94 -1.46 -6.26
N ARG A 136 -19.62 -2.68 -5.82
CA ARG A 136 -20.59 -3.78 -5.76
C ARG A 136 -21.70 -3.51 -4.73
N LEU A 137 -21.35 -3.05 -3.53
CA LEU A 137 -22.32 -2.67 -2.51
C LEU A 137 -23.24 -1.55 -2.99
N GLU A 138 -22.70 -0.56 -3.71
CA GLU A 138 -23.45 0.55 -4.31
C GLU A 138 -24.52 0.04 -5.31
N SER A 139 -24.18 -0.98 -6.12
CA SER A 139 -25.10 -1.53 -7.11
C SER A 139 -26.29 -2.31 -6.53
N GLN A 140 -26.21 -2.74 -5.25
CA GLN A 140 -27.16 -3.66 -4.64
C GLN A 140 -28.17 -3.00 -3.67
N ILE A 141 -28.03 -1.71 -3.38
CA ILE A 141 -28.81 -1.05 -2.31
C ILE A 141 -29.90 -0.11 -2.85
N ASN A 142 -31.06 -0.15 -2.19
CA ASN A 142 -32.26 0.62 -2.54
C ASN A 142 -32.15 2.11 -2.09
N SER A 143 -32.90 2.97 -2.78
CA SER A 143 -32.92 4.44 -2.65
C SER A 143 -33.11 5.00 -1.23
N LYS A 144 -33.71 4.24 -0.31
CA LYS A 144 -34.00 4.66 1.07
C LYS A 144 -32.75 4.79 1.97
N HIS A 145 -31.66 4.08 1.68
CA HIS A 145 -30.40 4.11 2.46
C HIS A 145 -29.28 4.91 1.78
N ARG A 146 -29.63 5.68 0.74
CA ARG A 146 -28.67 6.36 -0.13
C ARG A 146 -27.84 7.41 0.60
N SER A 147 -28.39 8.10 1.62
CA SER A 147 -27.68 9.12 2.39
C SER A 147 -26.57 8.52 3.28
N GLN A 148 -26.87 7.43 4.00
CA GLN A 148 -25.89 6.70 4.83
C GLN A 148 -24.76 6.15 3.95
N ILE A 149 -25.08 5.50 2.83
CA ILE A 149 -24.07 4.98 1.89
C ILE A 149 -23.19 6.09 1.30
N ASN A 150 -23.78 7.23 0.94
CA ASN A 150 -23.01 8.38 0.46
C ASN A 150 -22.06 8.93 1.53
N THR A 151 -22.40 8.79 2.81
CA THR A 151 -21.51 9.14 3.92
C THR A 151 -20.38 8.11 4.06
N LEU A 152 -20.67 6.81 4.02
CA LEU A 152 -19.64 5.76 4.03
C LEU A 152 -18.68 5.88 2.84
N LYS A 153 -19.21 6.17 1.66
CA LYS A 153 -18.43 6.44 0.44
C LYS A 153 -17.47 7.61 0.61
N ARG A 154 -17.94 8.70 1.23
CA ARG A 154 -17.07 9.85 1.52
C ARG A 154 -15.97 9.46 2.50
N LYS A 155 -16.31 8.80 3.61
CA LYS A 155 -15.31 8.39 4.60
C LYS A 155 -14.27 7.43 4.04
N ILE A 156 -14.66 6.45 3.21
CA ILE A 156 -13.67 5.54 2.60
C ILE A 156 -12.83 6.26 1.55
N LYS A 157 -13.40 7.18 0.78
CA LYS A 157 -12.59 8.00 -0.14
C LYS A 157 -11.61 8.89 0.61
N ASP A 158 -12.01 9.43 1.77
CA ASP A 158 -11.13 10.22 2.63
C ASP A 158 -10.02 9.33 3.23
N LEU A 159 -10.36 8.11 3.64
CA LEU A 159 -9.42 7.08 4.09
C LEU A 159 -8.37 6.74 3.02
N GLU A 160 -8.83 6.44 1.80
CA GLU A 160 -7.95 6.17 0.65
C GLU A 160 -7.03 7.36 0.37
N LYS A 161 -7.56 8.58 0.46
CA LYS A 161 -6.77 9.80 0.27
C LYS A 161 -5.71 9.96 1.34
N GLN A 162 -6.05 9.77 2.62
CA GLN A 162 -5.11 9.83 3.73
C GLN A 162 -4.01 8.77 3.57
N LEU A 163 -4.38 7.52 3.30
CA LEU A 163 -3.41 6.44 3.08
C LEU A 163 -2.49 6.70 1.89
N ASN A 164 -3.01 7.17 0.76
CA ASN A 164 -2.19 7.50 -0.39
C ASN A 164 -1.20 8.63 -0.05
N ALA A 165 -1.62 9.63 0.72
CA ALA A 165 -0.73 10.69 1.18
C ALA A 165 0.38 10.14 2.08
N SER A 166 0.05 9.26 3.03
CA SER A 166 1.03 8.64 3.92
C SER A 166 2.01 7.73 3.19
N VAL A 167 1.55 6.91 2.24
CA VAL A 167 2.45 6.08 1.40
C VAL A 167 3.37 6.96 0.56
N THR A 168 2.85 8.05 -0.02
CA THR A 168 3.66 9.02 -0.77
C THR A 168 4.74 9.66 0.11
N GLU A 169 4.40 10.03 1.35
CA GLU A 169 5.38 10.59 2.29
C GLU A 169 6.42 9.54 2.71
N LEU A 170 6.03 8.27 2.93
CA LEU A 170 6.97 7.18 3.18
C LEU A 170 7.94 6.98 2.01
N GLU A 171 7.46 6.99 0.77
CA GLU A 171 8.31 6.90 -0.41
C GLU A 171 9.29 8.06 -0.50
N LYS A 172 8.81 9.28 -0.23
CA LYS A 172 9.66 10.48 -0.19
C LYS A 172 10.74 10.37 0.89
N GLN A 173 10.40 9.93 2.10
CA GLN A 173 11.38 9.71 3.17
C GLN A 173 12.41 8.64 2.80
N ARG A 174 11.98 7.54 2.18
CA ARG A 174 12.89 6.51 1.68
C ARG A 174 13.82 7.05 0.60
N GLN A 175 13.32 7.86 -0.34
CA GLN A 175 14.14 8.49 -1.35
C GLN A 175 15.15 9.49 -0.74
N GLN A 176 14.71 10.28 0.25
CA GLN A 176 15.61 11.17 0.99
C GLN A 176 16.73 10.39 1.70
N ASN A 177 16.42 9.22 2.27
CA ASN A 177 17.42 8.34 2.85
C ASN A 177 18.39 7.79 1.79
N VAL A 178 17.90 7.38 0.62
CA VAL A 178 18.73 6.97 -0.51
C VAL A 178 19.71 8.08 -0.87
N ASP A 179 19.21 9.28 -1.11
CA ASP A 179 20.04 10.43 -1.51
C ASP A 179 21.06 10.79 -0.42
N HIS A 180 20.62 10.80 0.85
CA HIS A 180 21.48 11.05 2.00
C HIS A 180 22.63 10.05 2.08
N PHE A 181 22.35 8.74 2.02
CA PHE A 181 23.39 7.72 2.10
C PHE A 181 24.29 7.69 0.87
N ILE A 182 23.77 7.96 -0.34
CA ILE A 182 24.61 8.10 -1.54
C ILE A 182 25.62 9.23 -1.34
N ASN A 183 25.19 10.39 -0.84
CA ASN A 183 26.07 11.52 -0.58
C ASN A 183 27.11 11.21 0.50
N LEU A 184 26.71 10.54 1.59
CA LEU A 184 27.62 10.10 2.65
C LEU A 184 28.68 9.13 2.12
N VAL A 185 28.26 8.08 1.41
CA VAL A 185 29.17 7.11 0.81
C VAL A 185 30.15 7.82 -0.12
N ALA A 186 29.65 8.65 -1.03
CA ALA A 186 30.51 9.35 -1.98
C ALA A 186 31.52 10.28 -1.30
N SER A 187 31.08 11.08 -0.32
CA SER A 187 31.96 11.96 0.46
C SER A 187 33.04 11.18 1.21
N GLN A 188 32.69 10.03 1.79
CA GLN A 188 33.61 9.21 2.56
C GLN A 188 34.61 8.47 1.67
N VAL A 189 34.18 7.98 0.50
CA VAL A 189 35.08 7.44 -0.52
C VAL A 189 36.09 8.50 -0.95
N ASN A 190 35.64 9.70 -1.32
CA ASN A 190 36.54 10.77 -1.74
C ASN A 190 37.53 11.16 -0.63
N ALA A 191 37.13 11.08 0.63
CA ALA A 191 37.97 11.37 1.80
C ALA A 191 38.88 10.20 2.24
N GLY A 192 38.84 9.05 1.56
CA GLY A 192 39.65 7.89 1.93
C GLY A 192 39.17 7.16 3.20
N GLN A 193 37.90 7.36 3.61
CA GLN A 193 37.29 6.73 4.79
C GLN A 193 36.55 5.43 4.44
N GLN A 194 37.29 4.41 3.99
CA GLN A 194 36.76 3.23 3.29
C GLN A 194 35.79 2.41 4.14
N GLN A 195 36.13 2.22 5.42
CA GLN A 195 35.30 1.43 6.33
C GLN A 195 33.98 2.14 6.67
N SER A 196 34.02 3.46 6.89
CA SER A 196 32.80 4.25 7.09
C SER A 196 31.92 4.27 5.84
N ALA A 197 32.54 4.42 4.66
CA ALA A 197 31.84 4.33 3.39
C ALA A 197 31.17 2.97 3.21
N ALA A 198 31.86 1.86 3.49
CA ALA A 198 31.31 0.51 3.37
C ALA A 198 30.14 0.28 4.34
N ASN A 199 30.23 0.75 5.59
CA ASN A 199 29.15 0.66 6.56
C ASN A 199 27.90 1.45 6.11
N ASN A 200 28.09 2.65 5.56
CA ASN A 200 26.97 3.44 5.04
C ASN A 200 26.42 2.88 3.73
N PHE A 201 27.25 2.25 2.90
CA PHE A 201 26.81 1.52 1.72
C PHE A 201 25.89 0.35 2.10
N GLN A 202 26.21 -0.42 3.13
CA GLN A 202 25.32 -1.49 3.62
C GLN A 202 23.97 -0.95 4.10
N LYS A 203 23.94 0.24 4.72
CA LYS A 203 22.68 0.91 5.09
C LYS A 203 21.90 1.34 3.85
N LEU A 204 22.57 1.90 2.85
CA LEU A 204 21.98 2.30 1.57
C LEU A 204 21.30 1.12 0.86
N MET A 205 21.89 -0.07 0.90
CA MET A 205 21.33 -1.28 0.30
C MET A 205 19.99 -1.71 0.90
N LYS A 206 19.60 -1.19 2.08
CA LYS A 206 18.24 -1.37 2.62
C LYS A 206 17.19 -0.55 1.88
N TYR A 207 17.59 0.54 1.22
CA TYR A 207 16.68 1.49 0.58
C TYR A 207 16.77 1.46 -0.95
N SER A 208 17.87 0.97 -1.53
CA SER A 208 18.08 0.87 -2.98
C SER A 208 18.63 -0.49 -3.37
N THR A 209 18.14 -1.03 -4.48
CA THR A 209 18.65 -2.27 -5.09
C THR A 209 19.79 -2.04 -6.08
N ASP A 210 19.97 -0.79 -6.54
CA ASP A 210 20.99 -0.43 -7.54
C ASP A 210 21.51 1.00 -7.32
N PRO A 211 22.34 1.22 -6.28
CA PRO A 211 22.89 2.55 -6.00
C PRO A 211 24.16 2.89 -6.80
N TYR A 212 24.70 1.95 -7.59
CA TYR A 212 26.09 2.00 -8.07
C TYR A 212 26.36 3.18 -9.00
N ALA A 213 25.54 3.34 -10.04
CA ALA A 213 25.69 4.43 -11.00
C ALA A 213 25.63 5.81 -10.32
N GLU A 214 24.77 5.94 -9.33
CA GLU A 214 24.52 7.20 -8.65
C GLU A 214 25.64 7.57 -7.67
N ILE A 215 26.25 6.57 -7.01
CA ILE A 215 27.49 6.76 -6.24
C ILE A 215 28.62 7.18 -7.18
N VAL A 216 28.83 6.46 -8.29
CA VAL A 216 29.93 6.69 -9.22
C VAL A 216 29.92 8.11 -9.82
N LYS A 217 28.73 8.70 -10.04
CA LYS A 217 28.60 10.09 -10.48
C LYS A 217 29.19 11.12 -9.50
N ARG A 218 29.19 10.82 -8.20
CA ARG A 218 29.59 11.75 -7.11
C ARG A 218 30.98 11.49 -6.56
N VAL A 219 31.63 10.40 -6.97
CA VAL A 219 33.00 10.06 -6.55
C VAL A 219 34.03 10.38 -7.63
N ASN A 220 35.23 10.69 -7.17
CA ASN A 220 36.42 10.67 -8.01
C ASN A 220 36.72 9.22 -8.38
N VAL A 221 36.96 8.97 -9.67
CA VAL A 221 37.33 7.64 -10.15
C VAL A 221 38.84 7.52 -10.01
N ASP A 222 39.27 7.28 -8.78
CA ASP A 222 40.67 7.21 -8.35
C ASP A 222 40.93 5.98 -7.46
N TRP A 223 42.12 5.91 -6.87
CA TRP A 223 42.52 4.82 -5.98
C TRP A 223 41.59 4.63 -4.76
N ASN A 224 40.99 5.70 -4.23
CA ASN A 224 40.08 5.57 -3.10
C ASN A 224 38.81 4.83 -3.50
N MET A 225 38.28 5.11 -4.69
CA MET A 225 37.12 4.39 -5.23
C MET A 225 37.46 2.91 -5.49
N ILE A 226 38.61 2.62 -6.11
CA ILE A 226 39.06 1.23 -6.32
C ILE A 226 39.23 0.49 -4.99
N THR A 227 39.79 1.16 -3.98
CA THR A 227 39.96 0.60 -2.64
C THR A 227 38.62 0.36 -1.97
N PHE A 228 37.69 1.31 -2.04
CA PHE A 228 36.33 1.15 -1.52
C PHE A 228 35.63 -0.09 -2.08
N LEU A 229 35.72 -0.34 -3.39
CA LEU A 229 35.17 -1.56 -4.01
C LEU A 229 35.73 -2.87 -3.41
N ARG A 230 36.89 -2.85 -2.74
CA ARG A 230 37.45 -4.03 -2.05
C ARG A 230 36.86 -4.24 -0.65
N TYR A 231 36.35 -3.19 -0.03
CA TYR A 231 35.76 -3.22 1.31
C TYR A 231 34.25 -3.43 1.31
N VAL A 232 33.61 -3.22 0.17
CA VAL A 232 32.16 -3.33 0.04
C VAL A 232 31.74 -4.76 -0.20
N ASP A 233 30.78 -5.20 0.60
CA ASP A 233 29.99 -6.38 0.29
C ASP A 233 28.87 -6.00 -0.70
N PHE A 234 29.03 -6.46 -1.94
CA PHE A 234 28.04 -6.29 -3.01
C PHE A 234 26.94 -7.36 -2.99
N GLN A 235 26.84 -8.12 -1.90
CA GLN A 235 25.96 -9.27 -1.75
C GLN A 235 26.13 -10.23 -2.93
N HIS A 236 25.05 -10.61 -3.60
CA HIS A 236 25.06 -11.50 -4.76
C HIS A 236 25.30 -10.79 -6.11
N THR A 237 25.73 -9.52 -6.09
CA THR A 237 25.89 -8.69 -7.31
C THR A 237 27.25 -7.99 -7.42
N PRO A 238 28.38 -8.69 -7.20
CA PRO A 238 29.72 -8.08 -7.19
C PRO A 238 30.02 -7.24 -8.42
N ILE A 239 29.54 -7.61 -9.61
CA ILE A 239 29.89 -6.94 -10.85
C ILE A 239 29.19 -5.60 -11.07
N ALA A 240 28.02 -5.37 -10.48
CA ALA A 240 27.23 -4.17 -10.77
C ALA A 240 27.99 -2.87 -10.40
N GLY A 241 28.77 -2.89 -9.31
CA GLY A 241 29.65 -1.79 -8.95
C GLY A 241 30.75 -1.52 -9.98
N TYR A 242 31.34 -2.58 -10.56
CA TYR A 242 32.37 -2.46 -11.59
C TYR A 242 31.81 -1.97 -12.92
N GLU A 243 30.61 -2.41 -13.31
CA GLU A 243 29.93 -1.95 -14.52
C GLU A 243 29.71 -0.44 -14.51
N ALA A 244 29.15 0.09 -13.42
CA ALA A 244 28.95 1.53 -13.26
C ALA A 244 30.28 2.30 -13.34
N LEU A 245 31.36 1.75 -12.77
CA LEU A 245 32.66 2.38 -12.78
C LEU A 245 33.30 2.40 -14.17
N VAL A 246 33.27 1.28 -14.90
CA VAL A 246 33.77 1.21 -16.29
C VAL A 246 33.02 2.22 -17.17
N ASP A 247 31.72 2.35 -17.00
CA ASP A 247 30.91 3.30 -17.79
C ASP A 247 31.31 4.74 -17.52
N ALA A 248 31.57 5.08 -16.27
CA ALA A 248 32.10 6.39 -15.92
C ALA A 248 33.52 6.61 -16.46
N MET A 249 34.39 5.60 -16.46
CA MET A 249 35.73 5.71 -17.02
C MET A 249 35.72 5.87 -18.54
N ILE A 250 34.80 5.20 -19.24
CA ILE A 250 34.56 5.41 -20.68
C ILE A 250 34.15 6.86 -20.92
N ALA A 251 33.14 7.36 -20.18
CA ALA A 251 32.65 8.73 -20.32
C ALA A 251 33.74 9.77 -20.06
N ARG A 252 34.64 9.51 -19.12
CA ARG A 252 35.78 10.38 -18.75
C ARG A 252 37.04 10.14 -19.60
N LYS A 253 37.02 9.19 -20.54
CA LYS A 253 38.19 8.76 -21.35
C LYS A 253 39.41 8.36 -20.51
N SER A 254 39.19 7.74 -19.35
CA SER A 254 40.23 7.38 -18.38
C SER A 254 40.60 5.89 -18.36
N LEU A 255 40.16 5.10 -19.36
CA LEU A 255 40.40 3.65 -19.42
C LEU A 255 41.88 3.23 -19.60
N ARG A 256 42.80 4.18 -19.79
CA ARG A 256 44.24 3.93 -19.89
C ARG A 256 45.01 4.29 -18.62
N SER A 257 44.31 4.73 -17.57
CA SER A 257 44.95 5.11 -16.32
C SER A 257 45.41 3.88 -15.53
N TRP A 258 46.27 4.12 -14.52
CA TRP A 258 46.71 3.05 -13.60
C TRP A 258 45.53 2.40 -12.88
N GLU A 259 44.55 3.21 -12.47
CA GLU A 259 43.32 2.76 -11.82
C GLU A 259 42.49 1.85 -12.74
N ALA A 260 42.52 2.10 -14.05
CA ALA A 260 41.82 1.26 -15.03
C ALA A 260 42.45 -0.14 -15.12
N LEU A 261 43.77 -0.22 -15.02
CA LEU A 261 44.50 -1.49 -14.99
C LEU A 261 44.20 -2.28 -13.71
N GLU A 262 44.14 -1.60 -12.56
CA GLU A 262 43.78 -2.22 -11.29
C GLU A 262 42.33 -2.71 -11.28
N LEU A 263 41.41 -1.93 -11.84
CA LEU A 263 40.03 -2.35 -12.05
C LEU A 263 39.94 -3.63 -12.90
N LEU A 264 40.74 -3.70 -13.97
CA LEU A 264 40.78 -4.86 -14.86
C LEU A 264 41.27 -6.12 -14.13
N LYS A 265 42.25 -6.00 -13.23
CA LYS A 265 42.69 -7.13 -12.37
C LYS A 265 41.54 -7.63 -11.50
N HIS A 266 40.78 -6.72 -10.87
CA HIS A 266 39.62 -7.11 -10.05
C HIS A 266 38.55 -7.84 -10.88
N ILE A 267 38.22 -7.34 -12.08
CA ILE A 267 37.26 -8.00 -12.97
C ILE A 267 37.75 -9.40 -13.38
N GLN A 268 39.05 -9.56 -13.64
CA GLN A 268 39.66 -10.87 -13.92
C GLN A 268 39.58 -11.81 -12.72
N SER A 269 39.75 -11.32 -11.49
CA SER A 269 39.58 -12.14 -10.28
C SER A 269 38.15 -12.67 -10.15
N ILE A 270 37.14 -11.87 -10.50
CA ILE A 270 35.73 -12.31 -10.48
C ILE A 270 35.48 -13.42 -11.51
N LEU A 271 36.12 -13.37 -12.69
CA LEU A 271 36.01 -14.46 -13.67
C LEU A 271 36.55 -15.79 -13.16
N LEU A 272 37.62 -15.76 -12.37
CA LEU A 272 38.24 -16.96 -11.82
C LEU A 272 37.38 -17.61 -10.74
N ALA A 273 36.49 -16.84 -10.09
CA ALA A 273 35.56 -17.35 -9.08
C ALA A 273 34.42 -18.22 -9.65
N ARG A 274 34.19 -18.23 -10.97
CA ARG A 274 33.22 -19.10 -11.69
C ARG A 274 31.77 -19.05 -11.17
N ASP A 275 31.33 -17.90 -10.69
CA ASP A 275 29.92 -17.67 -10.32
C ASP A 275 29.09 -17.38 -11.59
N GLY A 276 28.35 -18.37 -12.10
CA GLY A 276 27.80 -18.44 -13.46
C GLY A 276 27.29 -17.12 -14.08
N GLN A 277 26.28 -16.48 -13.47
CA GLN A 277 25.70 -15.25 -14.03
C GLN A 277 26.66 -14.05 -13.90
N GLN A 278 27.42 -13.97 -12.81
CA GLN A 278 28.44 -12.94 -12.63
C GLN A 278 29.56 -13.15 -13.66
N GLN A 279 30.03 -14.37 -13.88
CA GLN A 279 31.08 -14.67 -14.85
C GLN A 279 30.70 -14.18 -16.26
N GLN A 280 29.47 -14.43 -16.72
CA GLN A 280 29.00 -13.94 -18.01
C GLN A 280 29.03 -12.40 -18.09
N ARG A 281 28.57 -11.71 -17.03
CA ARG A 281 28.63 -10.25 -16.95
C ARG A 281 30.06 -9.72 -16.92
N ALA A 282 30.98 -10.38 -16.21
CA ALA A 282 32.39 -10.00 -16.19
C ALA A 282 33.04 -10.16 -17.57
N VAL A 283 32.69 -11.22 -18.32
CA VAL A 283 33.17 -11.41 -19.70
C VAL A 283 32.68 -10.26 -20.58
N ALA A 284 31.39 -9.91 -20.47
CA ALA A 284 30.82 -8.78 -21.22
C ALA A 284 31.50 -7.46 -20.84
N LEU A 285 31.75 -7.23 -19.56
CA LEU A 285 32.42 -6.04 -19.05
C LEU A 285 33.87 -5.93 -19.55
N LEU A 286 34.64 -7.03 -19.55
CA LEU A 286 35.98 -7.05 -20.14
C LEU A 286 35.99 -6.75 -21.64
N LYS A 287 35.01 -7.28 -22.39
CA LYS A 287 34.86 -6.96 -23.82
C LYS A 287 34.58 -5.46 -24.00
N LYS A 288 33.66 -4.90 -23.21
CA LYS A 288 33.34 -3.47 -23.21
C LYS A 288 34.58 -2.62 -22.90
N PHE A 289 35.33 -2.98 -21.87
CA PHE A 289 36.58 -2.31 -21.51
C PHE A 289 37.58 -2.31 -22.69
N LYS A 290 37.85 -3.48 -23.27
CA LYS A 290 38.79 -3.63 -24.40
C LYS A 290 38.38 -2.81 -25.62
N MET A 291 37.09 -2.81 -25.96
CA MET A 291 36.60 -2.05 -27.12
C MET A 291 36.78 -0.54 -26.97
N ASN A 292 36.71 -0.01 -25.75
CA ASN A 292 36.76 1.43 -25.48
C ASN A 292 38.15 1.93 -25.00
N ALA A 293 39.08 1.02 -24.72
CA ALA A 293 40.45 1.38 -24.33
C ALA A 293 41.37 1.68 -25.54
N ASN A 294 40.94 1.31 -26.75
CA ASN A 294 41.67 1.49 -28.02
C ASN A 294 41.76 2.95 -28.48
#